data_AF-A0A1I9G9G4-F1
#
_entry.id   AF-A0A1I9G9G4-F1
#
_cell.length_a   1.000
_cell.length_b   1.000
_cell.length_c   1.000
_cell.angle_alpha   90.00
_cell.angle_beta   90.00
_cell.angle_gamma   90.00
#
_symmetry.space_group_name_H-M   'P 1'
#
loop_
_entity.id
_entity.type
_entity.pdbx_description
1 polymer ?
#
loop_
_entity_poly.entity_id
_entity_poly.type
_entity_poly.pdbx_seq_one_letter_code
_entity_poly.pdbx_strand_id
1 'polypeptide(L)'
;VGAFEPFKNTESALENCNSLSEGHLHPDLLNFLEANLPRKKKKVVTLAVGDSRLASAISEQITGIKCQISGVVPELMRGIRIHFEHLVKDLPHHSLSKAQLSLGHGYSRKKVKFDVHRVDNMVIQSIALLDQLDKDINLFGMRIREWYSYHFPELFKLVPDQLNYVKCASIIMDRKNLDDEVIGKLNEVLEDNDKVVEIVEAARTSMGMDISDLDLFNVLRFAKRVDELTVYRQELHIYVKERMHSCAPSLSALIGEQV
;
A
#
# COMPACT_ATOMS: atom_id res chain seq x y z
N VAL A 1 8.32 -33.88 33.26
CA VAL A 1 8.53 -33.63 31.82
C VAL A 1 7.64 -32.46 31.46
N GLY A 2 8.23 -31.29 31.25
CA GLY A 2 7.52 -30.16 30.66
C GLY A 2 7.71 -30.23 29.15
N ALA A 3 6.66 -29.93 28.38
CA ALA A 3 6.71 -29.85 26.94
C ALA A 3 6.26 -28.47 26.50
N PHE A 4 6.87 -27.96 25.44
CA PHE A 4 6.54 -26.68 24.84
C PHE A 4 6.50 -26.88 23.32
N GLU A 5 5.38 -26.53 22.70
CA GLU A 5 5.21 -26.59 21.25
C GLU A 5 4.95 -25.17 20.73
N PRO A 6 5.89 -24.58 19.98
CA PRO A 6 5.66 -23.29 19.33
C PRO A 6 4.71 -23.45 18.14
N PHE A 7 3.87 -22.44 17.92
CA PHE A 7 3.08 -22.37 16.68
C PHE A 7 4.00 -22.23 15.47
N LYS A 8 3.69 -22.96 14.40
CA LYS A 8 4.47 -22.95 13.16
C LYS A 8 4.29 -21.64 12.39
N ASN A 9 3.04 -21.17 12.30
CA ASN A 9 2.65 -20.00 11.51
C ASN A 9 1.75 -19.06 12.33
N THR A 10 1.72 -17.77 11.95
CA THR A 10 0.83 -16.76 12.55
C THR A 10 -0.65 -17.07 12.32
N GLU A 11 -0.99 -17.68 11.19
CA GLU A 11 -2.35 -18.10 10.87
C GLU A 11 -2.85 -19.20 11.80
N SER A 12 -2.05 -20.25 11.99
CA SER A 12 -2.34 -21.32 12.97
C SER A 12 -2.47 -20.76 14.39
N ALA A 13 -1.60 -19.82 14.79
CA ALA A 13 -1.72 -19.15 16.10
C ALA A 13 -3.04 -18.38 16.23
N LEU A 14 -3.48 -17.72 15.17
CA LEU A 14 -4.73 -16.96 15.13
C LEU A 14 -5.96 -17.87 15.13
N GLU A 15 -5.94 -18.99 14.40
CA GLU A 15 -6.99 -20.01 14.43
C GLU A 15 -7.14 -20.61 15.82
N ASN A 16 -6.02 -21.07 16.41
CA ASN A 16 -6.00 -21.57 17.78
C ASN A 16 -6.53 -20.54 18.78
N CYS A 17 -6.14 -19.26 18.64
CA CYS A 17 -6.63 -18.17 19.49
C CYS A 17 -8.15 -17.96 19.36
N ASN A 18 -8.70 -18.06 18.15
CA ASN A 18 -10.15 -17.97 17.94
C ASN A 18 -10.88 -19.18 18.55
N SER A 19 -10.40 -20.40 18.30
CA SER A 19 -10.99 -21.61 18.88
C SER A 19 -10.96 -21.58 20.41
N LEU A 20 -9.84 -21.15 21.00
CA LEU A 20 -9.72 -20.97 22.45
C LEU A 20 -10.68 -19.90 22.98
N SER A 21 -10.83 -18.77 22.28
CA SER A 21 -11.77 -17.71 22.64
C SER A 21 -13.23 -18.17 22.60
N GLU A 22 -13.56 -19.14 21.76
CA GLU A 22 -14.91 -19.72 21.64
C GLU A 22 -15.11 -20.93 22.57
N GLY A 23 -14.02 -21.44 23.17
CA GLY A 23 -14.02 -22.60 24.06
C GLY A 23 -13.95 -23.95 23.34
N HIS A 24 -13.59 -23.95 22.04
CA HIS A 24 -13.41 -25.15 21.23
C HIS A 24 -11.97 -25.68 21.33
N LEU A 25 -11.82 -27.01 21.34
CA LEU A 25 -10.50 -27.64 21.31
C LEU A 25 -9.98 -27.70 19.86
N HIS A 26 -8.87 -27.02 19.61
CA HIS A 26 -8.18 -27.09 18.32
C HIS A 26 -7.41 -28.41 18.19
N PRO A 27 -7.32 -29.03 16.98
CA PRO A 27 -6.61 -30.30 16.78
C PRO A 27 -5.13 -30.25 17.18
N ASP A 28 -4.44 -29.11 17.01
CA ASP A 28 -3.05 -28.95 17.46
C ASP A 28 -2.92 -29.17 18.98
N LEU A 29 -3.84 -28.59 19.75
CA LEU A 29 -3.87 -28.75 21.20
C LEU A 29 -4.20 -30.19 21.61
N LEU A 30 -5.09 -30.87 20.87
CA LEU A 30 -5.40 -32.29 21.10
C LEU A 30 -4.14 -33.16 20.88
N ASN A 31 -3.45 -32.98 19.75
CA ASN A 31 -2.23 -33.72 19.42
C ASN A 31 -1.14 -33.50 20.48
N PHE A 32 -0.97 -32.25 20.95
CA PHE A 32 -0.02 -31.92 21.99
C PHE A 32 -0.35 -32.60 23.33
N LEU A 33 -1.63 -32.63 23.72
CA LEU A 33 -2.07 -33.30 24.95
C LEU A 33 -1.89 -34.82 24.86
N GLU A 34 -2.21 -35.44 23.72
CA GLU A 34 -2.03 -36.88 23.51
C GLU A 34 -0.56 -37.32 23.52
N ALA A 35 0.34 -36.49 22.99
CA ALA A 35 1.77 -36.78 22.96
C ALA A 35 2.42 -36.70 24.35
N ASN A 36 1.94 -35.80 25.21
CA ASN A 36 2.61 -35.47 26.47
C ASN A 36 1.95 -36.07 27.72
N LEU A 37 0.69 -36.52 27.63
CA LEU A 37 -0.01 -37.11 28.77
C LEU A 37 0.17 -38.64 28.83
N PRO A 38 0.49 -39.20 30.01
CA PRO A 38 0.74 -40.63 30.13
C PRO A 38 -0.55 -41.45 29.98
N ARG A 39 -0.62 -42.32 28.96
CA ARG A 39 -1.75 -43.24 28.67
C ARG A 39 -2.04 -44.31 29.74
N LYS A 40 -1.40 -44.25 30.92
CA LYS A 40 -1.50 -45.31 31.94
C LYS A 40 -2.79 -45.19 32.77
N LYS A 41 -3.75 -46.07 32.47
CA LYS A 41 -5.07 -46.27 33.11
C LYS A 41 -5.10 -46.43 34.65
N LYS A 42 -3.96 -46.37 35.36
CA LYS A 42 -3.88 -46.62 36.82
C LYS A 42 -3.81 -45.37 37.71
N LYS A 43 -3.60 -44.17 37.16
CA LYS A 43 -3.63 -42.90 37.93
C LYS A 43 -4.37 -41.84 37.14
N VAL A 44 -5.39 -41.23 37.77
CA VAL A 44 -6.09 -40.07 37.22
C VAL A 44 -5.10 -38.92 37.12
N VAL A 45 -4.79 -38.49 35.90
CA VAL A 45 -3.91 -37.33 35.66
C VAL A 45 -4.75 -36.07 35.88
N THR A 46 -4.28 -35.20 36.78
CA THR A 46 -4.95 -33.92 37.04
C THR A 46 -4.34 -32.85 36.16
N LEU A 47 -5.15 -32.23 35.29
CA LEU A 47 -4.72 -31.15 34.40
C LEU A 47 -5.29 -29.82 34.92
N ALA A 48 -4.42 -28.83 35.10
CA ALA A 48 -4.83 -27.49 35.51
C ALA A 48 -5.15 -26.66 34.26
N VAL A 49 -6.38 -26.14 34.14
CA VAL A 49 -6.85 -25.38 32.96
C VAL A 49 -7.41 -24.03 33.41
N GLY A 50 -7.15 -22.97 32.63
CA GLY A 50 -7.56 -21.60 32.97
C GLY A 50 -9.01 -21.24 32.61
N ASP A 51 -9.66 -22.01 31.74
CA ASP A 51 -11.03 -21.77 31.28
C ASP A 51 -11.90 -23.02 31.52
N SER A 52 -13.11 -22.80 32.03
CA SER A 52 -14.09 -23.85 32.31
C SER A 52 -14.65 -24.48 31.03
N ARG A 53 -14.83 -23.71 29.96
CA ARG A 53 -15.34 -24.24 28.69
C ARG A 53 -14.34 -25.18 28.04
N LEU A 54 -13.07 -24.77 28.05
CA LEU A 54 -11.96 -25.58 27.54
C LEU A 54 -11.77 -26.84 28.39
N ALA A 55 -11.90 -26.75 29.71
CA ALA A 55 -11.82 -27.91 30.60
C ALA A 55 -12.90 -28.95 30.30
N SER A 56 -14.14 -28.52 30.01
CA SER A 56 -15.22 -29.41 29.58
C SER A 56 -14.90 -30.07 28.24
N ALA A 57 -14.46 -29.29 27.24
CA ALA A 57 -14.10 -29.80 25.92
C ALA A 57 -12.96 -30.83 25.96
N ILE A 58 -11.94 -30.60 26.80
CA ILE A 58 -10.84 -31.57 27.00
C ILE A 58 -11.34 -32.85 27.67
N SER A 59 -12.20 -32.72 28.68
CA SER A 59 -12.72 -33.88 29.42
C SER A 59 -13.64 -34.76 28.57
N GLU A 60 -14.34 -34.16 27.59
CA GLU A 60 -15.15 -34.90 26.61
C GLU A 60 -14.28 -35.69 25.62
N GLN A 61 -13.17 -35.11 25.14
CA GLN A 61 -12.35 -35.74 24.10
C GLN A 61 -11.32 -36.73 24.64
N ILE A 62 -10.75 -36.50 25.83
CA ILE A 62 -9.72 -37.37 26.41
C ILE A 62 -10.23 -38.04 27.68
N THR A 63 -10.54 -39.33 27.57
CA THR A 63 -10.98 -40.15 28.71
C THR A 63 -9.82 -40.42 29.69
N GLY A 64 -10.01 -40.05 30.96
CA GLY A 64 -9.04 -40.33 32.05
C GLY A 64 -8.29 -39.11 32.61
N ILE A 65 -8.57 -37.90 32.14
CA ILE A 65 -8.04 -36.64 32.69
C ILE A 65 -9.08 -36.00 33.62
N LYS A 66 -8.63 -35.53 34.80
CA LYS A 66 -9.44 -34.67 35.67
C LYS A 66 -8.97 -33.22 35.52
N CYS A 67 -9.76 -32.38 34.86
CA CYS A 67 -9.47 -30.96 34.76
C CYS A 67 -9.79 -30.24 36.08
N GLN A 68 -8.84 -29.47 36.62
CA GLN A 68 -9.01 -28.62 37.80
C GLN A 68 -8.82 -27.15 37.45
N ILE A 69 -9.71 -26.30 37.97
CA ILE A 69 -9.72 -24.85 37.73
C ILE A 69 -9.64 -24.09 39.08
N SER A 70 -10.12 -24.69 40.17
CA SER A 70 -10.29 -24.04 41.46
C SER A 70 -9.07 -24.12 42.37
N GLY A 71 -9.01 -23.22 43.36
CA GLY A 71 -7.99 -23.22 44.42
C GLY A 71 -6.67 -22.60 43.97
N VAL A 72 -5.61 -23.41 43.91
CA VAL A 72 -4.22 -22.96 43.66
C VAL A 72 -3.93 -22.74 42.17
N VAL A 73 -4.78 -23.27 41.28
CA VAL A 73 -4.57 -23.25 39.83
C VAL A 73 -4.46 -21.82 39.24
N PRO A 74 -5.34 -20.86 39.57
CA PRO A 74 -5.24 -19.51 39.03
C PRO A 74 -3.97 -18.78 39.47
N GLU A 75 -3.54 -18.98 40.72
CA GLU A 75 -2.30 -18.40 41.26
C GLU A 75 -1.06 -19.02 40.62
N LEU A 76 -1.07 -20.34 40.38
CA LEU A 76 -0.01 -21.01 39.65
C LEU A 76 0.10 -20.50 38.20
N MET A 77 -1.04 -20.36 37.51
CA MET A 77 -1.08 -19.79 36.16
C MET A 77 -0.62 -18.34 36.12
N ARG A 78 -0.93 -17.55 37.15
CA ARG A 78 -0.42 -16.18 37.31
C ARG A 78 1.09 -16.17 37.48
N GLY A 79 1.64 -17.03 38.34
CA GLY A 79 3.08 -17.17 38.52
C GLY A 79 3.81 -17.58 37.22
N ILE A 80 3.23 -18.54 36.47
CA ILE A 80 3.76 -18.95 35.17
C ILE A 80 3.77 -17.79 34.17
N ARG A 81 2.71 -16.97 34.12
CA ARG A 81 2.66 -15.80 33.22
C ARG A 81 3.70 -14.74 33.58
N ILE A 82 3.91 -14.45 34.87
CA ILE A 82 4.89 -13.45 35.31
C ILE A 82 6.32 -13.91 35.00
N HIS A 83 6.62 -15.19 35.22
CA HIS A 83 7.97 -15.74 35.03
C HIS A 83 8.14 -16.48 33.70
N PHE A 84 7.24 -16.28 32.74
CA PHE A 84 7.23 -17.01 31.47
C PHE A 84 8.56 -16.87 30.72
N GLU A 85 9.13 -15.67 30.72
CA GLU A 85 10.42 -15.35 30.11
C GLU A 85 11.58 -16.17 30.70
N HIS A 86 11.56 -16.45 32.00
CA HIS A 86 12.59 -17.24 32.67
C HIS A 86 12.36 -18.75 32.59
N LEU A 87 11.10 -19.18 32.44
CA LEU A 87 10.70 -20.59 32.35
C LEU A 87 10.96 -21.19 30.97
N VAL A 88 10.89 -20.39 29.90
CA VAL A 88 11.12 -20.83 28.52
C VAL A 88 12.39 -20.19 27.96
N LYS A 89 13.54 -20.76 28.34
CA LYS A 89 14.88 -20.25 27.98
C LYS A 89 15.19 -20.31 26.49
N ASP A 90 14.49 -21.17 25.75
CA ASP A 90 14.73 -21.42 24.32
C ASP A 90 13.98 -20.46 23.38
N LEU A 91 13.21 -19.51 23.91
CA LEU A 91 12.48 -18.52 23.10
C LEU A 91 13.20 -17.15 23.06
N PRO A 92 13.41 -16.57 21.87
CA PRO A 92 13.92 -15.20 21.76
C PRO A 92 12.89 -14.18 22.29
N HIS A 93 13.25 -13.46 23.35
CA HIS A 93 12.32 -12.62 24.12
C HIS A 93 11.72 -11.46 23.29
N HIS A 94 12.51 -10.87 22.36
CA HIS A 94 12.01 -9.82 21.46
C HIS A 94 10.91 -10.32 20.50
N SER A 95 10.91 -11.62 20.20
CA SER A 95 9.93 -12.23 19.29
C SER A 95 8.56 -12.35 19.94
N LEU A 96 8.49 -12.56 21.26
CA LEU A 96 7.23 -12.73 21.99
C LEU A 96 6.37 -11.46 21.98
N SER A 97 6.96 -10.30 22.30
CA SER A 97 6.20 -9.04 22.30
C SER A 97 5.66 -8.69 20.91
N LYS A 98 6.48 -8.92 19.87
CA LYS A 98 6.07 -8.70 18.47
C LYS A 98 4.99 -9.70 18.01
N ALA A 99 5.10 -10.96 18.44
CA ALA A 99 4.10 -11.99 18.18
C ALA A 99 2.77 -11.71 18.90
N GLN A 100 2.82 -11.20 20.14
CA GLN A 100 1.62 -10.77 20.86
C GLN A 100 0.91 -9.62 20.16
N LEU A 101 1.68 -8.62 19.70
CA LEU A 101 1.13 -7.49 18.96
C LEU A 101 0.47 -7.93 17.64
N SER A 102 1.16 -8.77 16.85
CA SER A 102 0.63 -9.26 15.58
C SER A 102 -0.61 -10.14 15.77
N LEU A 103 -0.60 -11.02 16.77
CA LEU A 103 -1.75 -11.87 17.12
C LEU A 103 -2.93 -11.04 17.60
N GLY A 104 -2.69 -10.04 18.46
CA GLY A 104 -3.71 -9.12 18.95
C GLY A 104 -4.38 -8.35 17.81
N HIS A 105 -3.58 -7.77 16.90
CA HIS A 105 -4.10 -7.13 15.70
C HIS A 105 -4.91 -8.09 14.83
N GLY A 106 -4.39 -9.28 14.57
CA GLY A 106 -5.07 -10.28 13.74
C GLY A 106 -6.41 -10.72 14.34
N TYR A 107 -6.43 -11.04 15.64
CA TYR A 107 -7.64 -11.42 16.36
C TYR A 107 -8.69 -10.30 16.34
N SER A 108 -8.30 -9.06 16.69
CA SER A 108 -9.21 -7.92 16.68
C SER A 108 -9.75 -7.62 15.28
N ARG A 109 -8.90 -7.65 14.24
CA ARG A 109 -9.32 -7.42 12.84
C ARG A 109 -10.34 -8.46 12.39
N LYS A 110 -10.09 -9.74 12.68
CA LYS A 110 -11.04 -10.81 12.33
C LYS A 110 -12.35 -10.68 13.10
N LYS A 111 -12.31 -10.31 14.37
CA LYS A 111 -13.51 -10.15 15.20
C LYS A 111 -14.40 -9.00 14.75
N VAL A 112 -13.79 -7.87 14.36
CA VAL A 112 -14.51 -6.67 13.87
C VAL A 112 -14.91 -6.82 12.40
N LYS A 113 -14.53 -7.91 11.71
CA LYS A 113 -14.70 -8.08 10.26
C LYS A 113 -14.16 -6.87 9.50
N PHE A 114 -12.92 -6.48 9.82
CA PHE A 114 -12.28 -5.32 9.23
C PHE A 114 -12.20 -5.50 7.70
N ASP A 115 -12.94 -4.68 6.97
CA ASP A 115 -13.02 -4.73 5.52
C ASP A 115 -11.94 -3.83 4.90
N VAL A 116 -10.97 -4.45 4.23
CA VAL A 116 -9.89 -3.74 3.53
C VAL A 116 -10.45 -2.93 2.35
N HIS A 117 -11.61 -3.29 1.80
CA HIS A 117 -12.25 -2.58 0.69
C HIS A 117 -12.94 -1.27 1.13
N ARG A 118 -13.14 -1.07 2.44
CA ARG A 118 -13.68 0.18 3.01
C ARG A 118 -12.60 1.11 3.55
N VAL A 119 -11.34 0.86 3.24
CA VAL A 119 -10.22 1.70 3.68
C VAL A 119 -10.14 2.95 2.79
N ASP A 120 -10.73 4.02 3.28
CA ASP A 120 -10.72 5.38 2.75
C ASP A 120 -9.32 6.01 2.68
N ASN A 121 -8.38 5.53 3.50
CA ASN A 121 -7.01 6.07 3.53
C ASN A 121 -6.33 6.06 2.14
N MET A 122 -6.56 5.04 1.32
CA MET A 122 -5.98 5.01 -0.03
C MET A 122 -6.55 6.09 -0.94
N VAL A 123 -7.83 6.43 -0.79
CA VAL A 123 -8.48 7.52 -1.54
C VAL A 123 -7.94 8.86 -1.08
N ILE A 124 -7.82 9.08 0.25
CA ILE A 124 -7.26 10.32 0.82
C ILE A 124 -5.84 10.57 0.31
N GLN A 125 -4.97 9.54 0.37
CA GLN A 125 -3.59 9.68 -0.11
C GLN A 125 -3.52 9.91 -1.63
N SER A 126 -4.40 9.27 -2.40
CA SER A 126 -4.43 9.44 -3.87
C SER A 126 -4.88 10.85 -4.27
N ILE A 127 -5.87 11.43 -3.57
CA ILE A 127 -6.30 12.82 -3.80
C ILE A 127 -5.16 13.79 -3.46
N ALA A 128 -4.52 13.61 -2.30
CA ALA A 128 -3.38 14.45 -1.90
C ALA A 128 -2.23 14.37 -2.92
N LEU A 129 -1.98 13.18 -3.49
CA LEU A 129 -0.99 12.99 -4.54
C LEU A 129 -1.40 13.68 -5.84
N LEU A 130 -2.68 13.63 -6.23
CA LEU A 130 -3.19 14.30 -7.43
C LEU A 130 -3.01 15.82 -7.33
N ASP A 131 -3.36 16.42 -6.18
CA ASP A 131 -3.16 17.85 -5.94
C ASP A 131 -1.68 18.27 -6.01
N GLN A 132 -0.79 17.40 -5.52
CA GLN A 132 0.64 17.65 -5.57
C GLN A 132 1.17 17.54 -7.00
N LEU A 133 0.73 16.54 -7.76
CA LEU A 133 1.09 16.38 -9.17
C LEU A 133 0.64 17.58 -10.00
N ASP A 134 -0.54 18.14 -9.75
CA ASP A 134 -1.02 19.31 -10.47
C ASP A 134 -0.13 20.55 -10.22
N LYS A 135 0.35 20.75 -8.99
CA LYS A 135 1.32 21.82 -8.68
C LYS A 135 2.66 21.57 -9.34
N ASP A 136 3.15 20.33 -9.28
CA ASP A 136 4.46 19.97 -9.80
C ASP A 136 4.51 20.02 -11.34
N ILE A 137 3.47 19.54 -12.04
CA ILE A 137 3.35 19.65 -13.50
C ILE A 137 3.35 21.12 -13.93
N ASN A 138 2.64 21.97 -13.19
CA ASN A 138 2.62 23.42 -13.44
C ASN A 138 4.00 24.07 -13.20
N LEU A 139 4.68 23.72 -12.11
CA LEU A 139 6.02 24.22 -11.83
C LEU A 139 7.03 23.74 -12.89
N PHE A 140 6.99 22.45 -13.25
CA PHE A 140 7.93 21.86 -14.20
C PHE A 140 7.73 22.38 -15.61
N GLY A 141 6.50 22.56 -16.10
CA GLY A 141 6.33 23.14 -17.43
C GLY A 141 6.68 24.63 -17.48
N MET A 142 6.52 25.40 -16.40
CA MET A 142 7.09 26.76 -16.31
C MET A 142 8.62 26.72 -16.38
N ARG A 143 9.25 25.74 -15.73
CA ARG A 143 10.71 25.54 -15.79
C ARG A 143 11.20 25.16 -17.20
N ILE A 144 10.48 24.28 -17.90
CA ILE A 144 10.78 23.92 -19.31
C ILE A 144 10.64 25.14 -20.21
N ARG A 145 9.60 25.96 -20.00
CA ARG A 145 9.39 27.21 -20.72
C ARG A 145 10.58 28.15 -20.57
N GLU A 146 10.99 28.45 -19.35
CA GLU A 146 12.15 29.30 -19.09
C GLU A 146 13.43 28.75 -19.74
N TRP A 147 13.69 27.44 -19.60
CA TRP A 147 14.92 26.83 -20.11
C TRP A 147 14.97 26.83 -21.65
N TYR A 148 13.88 26.44 -22.31
CA TYR A 148 13.80 26.39 -23.76
C TYR A 148 13.65 27.78 -24.40
N SER A 149 13.12 28.78 -23.69
CA SER A 149 13.00 30.16 -24.18
C SER A 149 14.36 30.81 -24.47
N TYR A 150 15.46 30.34 -23.87
CA TYR A 150 16.81 30.80 -24.25
C TYR A 150 17.17 30.43 -25.69
N HIS A 151 16.65 29.31 -26.18
CA HIS A 151 16.88 28.81 -27.53
C HIS A 151 15.81 29.30 -28.52
N PHE A 152 14.54 29.25 -28.13
CA PHE A 152 13.41 29.67 -28.97
C PHE A 152 12.37 30.48 -28.17
N PRO A 153 12.64 31.79 -27.93
CA PRO A 153 11.77 32.63 -27.09
C PRO A 153 10.40 32.91 -27.73
N GLU A 154 10.30 32.90 -29.05
CA GLU A 154 9.05 33.20 -29.76
C GLU A 154 7.97 32.14 -29.54
N LEU A 155 8.36 30.88 -29.28
CA LEU A 155 7.43 29.78 -29.01
C LEU A 155 6.57 30.03 -27.77
N PHE A 156 7.13 30.71 -26.76
CA PHE A 156 6.40 31.03 -25.53
C PHE A 156 5.19 31.93 -25.79
N LYS A 157 5.30 32.84 -26.76
CA LYS A 157 4.22 33.76 -27.13
C LYS A 157 3.17 33.09 -28.01
N LEU A 158 3.58 32.16 -28.88
CA LEU A 158 2.71 31.46 -29.82
C LEU A 158 1.88 30.36 -29.13
N VAL A 159 2.44 29.68 -28.13
CA VAL A 159 1.79 28.56 -27.43
C VAL A 159 1.58 28.89 -25.93
N PRO A 160 0.44 29.51 -25.58
CA PRO A 160 0.15 29.91 -24.20
C PRO A 160 -0.22 28.72 -23.29
N ASP A 161 -0.64 27.59 -23.85
CA ASP A 161 -0.89 26.36 -23.07
C ASP A 161 0.40 25.62 -22.74
N GLN A 162 0.53 25.15 -21.50
CA GLN A 162 1.77 24.61 -20.97
C GLN A 162 2.04 23.19 -21.44
N LEU A 163 1.00 22.36 -21.48
CA LEU A 163 1.12 20.96 -21.92
C LEU A 163 1.45 20.92 -23.41
N ASN A 164 0.76 21.73 -24.22
CA ASN A 164 1.05 21.86 -25.64
C ASN A 164 2.46 22.41 -25.86
N TYR A 165 2.91 23.39 -25.08
CA TYR A 165 4.28 23.89 -25.16
C TYR A 165 5.33 22.79 -24.91
N VAL A 166 5.16 21.99 -23.86
CA VAL A 166 6.09 20.90 -23.52
C VAL A 166 6.14 19.85 -24.64
N LYS A 167 4.99 19.53 -25.23
CA LYS A 167 4.91 18.62 -26.39
C LYS A 167 5.57 19.20 -27.63
N CYS A 168 5.29 20.46 -27.98
CA CYS A 168 5.92 21.15 -29.10
C CYS A 168 7.45 21.24 -28.92
N ALA A 169 7.94 21.62 -27.75
CA ALA A 169 9.36 21.69 -27.45
C ALA A 169 10.04 20.31 -27.56
N SER A 170 9.35 19.24 -27.16
CA SER A 170 9.86 17.86 -27.30
C SER A 170 9.92 17.39 -28.76
N ILE A 171 9.11 17.95 -29.66
CA ILE A 171 9.04 17.55 -31.07
C ILE A 171 10.00 18.38 -31.92
N ILE A 172 10.07 19.70 -31.69
CA ILE A 172 10.90 20.63 -32.49
C ILE A 172 12.38 20.38 -32.23
N MET A 173 12.77 20.13 -30.98
CA MET A 173 14.18 19.97 -30.60
C MET A 173 15.02 21.18 -31.04
N ASP A 174 15.79 21.05 -32.12
CA ASP A 174 16.60 22.12 -32.70
C ASP A 174 15.84 22.84 -33.81
N ARG A 175 15.77 24.16 -33.72
CA ARG A 175 15.20 25.07 -34.71
C ARG A 175 15.83 24.98 -36.11
N LYS A 176 16.99 24.33 -36.25
CA LYS A 176 17.64 24.11 -37.56
C LYS A 176 17.10 22.88 -38.29
N ASN A 177 16.53 21.92 -37.58
CA ASN A 177 16.03 20.64 -38.13
C ASN A 177 14.50 20.58 -38.09
N LEU A 178 13.83 21.48 -38.83
CA LEU A 178 12.40 21.39 -39.08
C LEU A 178 12.14 20.64 -40.39
N ASP A 179 11.96 19.33 -40.28
CA ASP A 179 11.54 18.47 -41.38
C ASP A 179 10.00 18.48 -41.55
N ASP A 180 9.50 18.10 -42.73
CA ASP A 180 8.05 18.00 -42.99
C ASP A 180 7.33 17.02 -42.05
N GLU A 181 8.05 16.01 -41.53
CA GLU A 181 7.53 15.08 -40.51
C GLU A 181 7.32 15.75 -39.14
N VAL A 182 8.18 16.71 -38.78
CA VAL A 182 8.07 17.49 -37.54
C VAL A 182 6.86 18.42 -37.63
N ILE A 183 6.62 19.00 -38.80
CA ILE A 183 5.45 19.84 -39.10
C ILE A 183 4.16 19.03 -38.99
N GLY A 184 4.14 17.80 -39.52
CA GLY A 184 3.00 16.88 -39.39
C GLY A 184 2.65 16.58 -37.93
N LYS A 185 3.65 16.25 -37.10
CA LYS A 185 3.46 15.99 -35.66
C LYS A 185 3.05 17.25 -34.89
N LEU A 186 3.49 18.43 -35.30
CA LEU A 186 3.07 19.69 -34.68
C LEU A 186 1.58 19.97 -34.94
N ASN A 187 1.11 19.68 -36.16
CA ASN A 187 -0.30 19.82 -36.53
C ASN A 187 -1.21 18.90 -35.72
N GLU A 188 -0.77 17.67 -35.42
CA GLU A 188 -1.51 16.74 -34.56
C GLU A 188 -1.63 17.24 -33.11
N VAL A 189 -0.64 17.97 -32.61
CA VAL A 189 -0.61 18.44 -31.21
C VAL A 189 -1.36 19.76 -31.04
N LEU A 190 -1.21 20.69 -31.98
CA LEU A 190 -1.80 22.03 -31.89
C LEU A 190 -3.21 22.10 -32.47
N GLU A 191 -3.59 21.16 -33.36
CA GLU A 191 -4.85 21.12 -34.11
C GLU A 191 -5.17 22.39 -34.93
N ASP A 192 -4.26 23.37 -34.96
CA ASP A 192 -4.35 24.66 -35.63
C ASP A 192 -3.21 24.81 -36.65
N ASN A 193 -3.52 24.63 -37.94
CA ASN A 193 -2.53 24.73 -39.01
C ASN A 193 -1.89 26.13 -39.12
N ASP A 194 -2.67 27.19 -38.84
CA ASP A 194 -2.18 28.58 -38.91
C ASP A 194 -1.06 28.84 -37.88
N LYS A 195 -1.21 28.32 -36.66
CA LYS A 195 -0.19 28.43 -35.61
C LYS A 195 1.07 27.68 -35.96
N VAL A 196 0.96 26.52 -36.63
CA VAL A 196 2.12 25.74 -37.04
C VAL A 196 2.94 26.47 -38.11
N VAL A 197 2.28 27.11 -39.07
CA VAL A 197 2.96 27.96 -40.06
C VAL A 197 3.67 29.13 -39.37
N GLU A 198 3.01 29.81 -38.43
CA GLU A 198 3.63 30.89 -37.65
C GLU A 198 4.84 30.41 -36.83
N ILE A 199 4.79 29.20 -36.25
CA ILE A 199 5.93 28.62 -35.51
C ILE A 199 7.11 28.35 -36.45
N VAL A 200 6.87 27.83 -37.66
CA VAL A 200 7.92 27.55 -38.65
C VAL A 200 8.57 28.86 -39.13
N GLU A 201 7.76 29.89 -39.40
CA GLU A 201 8.26 31.22 -39.77
C GLU A 201 9.04 31.89 -38.63
N ALA A 202 8.54 31.77 -37.40
CA ALA A 202 9.20 32.26 -36.20
C ALA A 202 10.52 31.52 -35.93
N ALA A 203 10.61 30.21 -36.20
CA ALA A 203 11.84 29.46 -36.06
C ALA A 203 12.93 29.95 -37.04
N ARG A 204 12.55 30.28 -38.28
CA ARG A 204 13.46 30.84 -39.30
C ARG A 204 13.94 32.24 -39.00
N THR A 205 13.13 33.03 -38.28
CA THR A 205 13.43 34.43 -37.92
C THR A 205 13.86 34.59 -36.46
N SER A 206 14.00 33.48 -35.73
CA SER A 206 14.25 33.50 -34.28
C SER A 206 15.60 34.12 -33.93
N MET A 207 15.57 35.00 -32.92
CA MET A 207 16.76 35.66 -32.38
C MET A 207 17.36 34.90 -31.19
N GLY A 208 16.87 33.69 -30.89
CA GLY A 208 17.35 32.88 -29.78
C GLY A 208 18.80 32.42 -29.94
N MET A 209 19.40 31.95 -28.84
CA MET A 209 20.78 31.48 -28.82
C MET A 209 20.90 30.03 -29.30
N ASP A 210 22.01 29.70 -29.94
CA ASP A 210 22.33 28.29 -30.22
C ASP A 210 22.65 27.58 -28.90
N ILE A 211 21.94 26.48 -28.63
CA ILE A 211 22.10 25.66 -27.43
C ILE A 211 22.92 24.42 -27.76
N SER A 212 23.63 23.85 -26.78
CA SER A 212 24.38 22.61 -26.98
C SER A 212 23.45 21.41 -27.10
N ASP A 213 23.84 20.40 -27.88
CA ASP A 213 23.09 19.14 -28.03
C ASP A 213 22.87 18.43 -26.68
N LEU A 214 23.83 18.55 -25.76
CA LEU A 214 23.76 17.95 -24.43
C LEU A 214 22.67 18.62 -23.58
N ASP A 215 22.60 19.95 -23.60
CA ASP A 215 21.58 20.71 -22.87
C ASP A 215 20.20 20.47 -23.48
N LEU A 216 20.11 20.42 -24.81
CA LEU A 216 18.88 20.11 -25.52
C LEU A 216 18.37 18.70 -25.20
N PHE A 217 19.29 17.72 -25.10
CA PHE A 217 18.95 16.37 -24.67
C PHE A 217 18.41 16.33 -23.22
N ASN A 218 18.98 17.13 -22.32
CA ASN A 218 18.49 17.24 -20.94
C ASN A 218 17.09 17.88 -20.87
N VAL A 219 16.85 18.94 -21.65
CA VAL A 219 15.53 19.58 -21.78
C VAL A 219 14.50 18.57 -22.32
N LEU A 220 14.86 17.82 -23.37
CA LEU A 220 14.00 16.78 -23.94
C LEU A 220 13.67 15.69 -22.90
N ARG A 221 14.67 15.21 -22.16
CA ARG A 221 14.48 14.20 -21.12
C ARG A 221 13.54 14.72 -20.03
N PHE A 222 13.69 15.99 -19.65
CA PHE A 222 12.81 16.62 -18.66
C PHE A 222 11.38 16.78 -19.20
N ALA A 223 11.21 17.21 -20.45
CA ALA A 223 9.92 17.30 -21.12
C ALA A 223 9.19 15.95 -21.19
N LYS A 224 9.89 14.87 -21.59
CA LYS A 224 9.34 13.51 -21.57
C LYS A 224 8.89 13.08 -20.18
N ARG A 225 9.65 13.43 -19.14
CA ARG A 225 9.27 13.10 -17.77
C ARG A 225 8.01 13.85 -17.31
N VAL A 226 7.83 15.10 -17.74
CA VAL A 226 6.61 15.87 -17.46
C VAL A 226 5.40 15.31 -18.21
N ASP A 227 5.59 14.83 -19.44
CA ASP A 227 4.54 14.17 -20.20
C ASP A 227 4.10 12.85 -19.54
N GLU A 228 5.05 12.01 -19.12
CA GLU A 228 4.78 10.80 -18.33
C GLU A 228 4.01 11.11 -17.03
N LEU A 229 4.39 12.17 -16.31
CA LEU A 229 3.68 12.60 -15.10
C LEU A 229 2.25 13.07 -15.41
N THR A 230 2.04 13.70 -16.56
CA THR A 230 0.71 14.16 -16.99
C THR A 230 -0.20 12.97 -17.31
N VAL A 231 0.32 11.95 -17.99
CA VAL A 231 -0.41 10.70 -18.24
C VAL A 231 -0.72 9.98 -16.93
N TYR A 232 0.27 9.86 -16.04
CA TYR A 232 0.06 9.24 -14.73
C TYR A 232 -0.99 9.98 -13.89
N ARG A 233 -1.04 11.31 -13.96
CA ARG A 233 -2.08 12.12 -13.30
C ARG A 233 -3.48 11.80 -13.82
N GLN A 234 -3.65 11.53 -15.12
CA GLN A 234 -4.93 11.10 -15.69
C GLN A 234 -5.31 9.69 -15.24
N GLU A 235 -4.36 8.75 -15.23
CA GLU A 235 -4.60 7.39 -14.73
C GLU A 235 -4.99 7.39 -13.24
N LEU A 236 -4.29 8.19 -12.42
CA LEU A 236 -4.57 8.34 -10.99
C LEU A 236 -5.96 8.94 -10.77
N HIS A 237 -6.38 9.88 -11.61
CA HIS A 237 -7.72 10.45 -11.57
C HIS A 237 -8.81 9.40 -11.83
N ILE A 238 -8.63 8.54 -12.84
CA ILE A 238 -9.55 7.42 -13.13
C ILE A 238 -9.58 6.44 -11.95
N TYR A 239 -8.42 6.12 -11.38
CA TYR A 239 -8.32 5.25 -10.21
C TYR A 239 -9.10 5.81 -9.00
N VAL A 240 -8.94 7.10 -8.69
CA VAL A 240 -9.67 7.77 -7.59
C VAL A 240 -11.18 7.68 -7.83
N LYS A 241 -11.62 7.90 -9.07
CA LYS A 241 -13.03 7.79 -9.47
C LYS A 241 -13.60 6.39 -9.22
N GLU A 242 -12.94 5.34 -9.69
CA GLU A 242 -13.38 3.95 -9.48
C GLU A 242 -13.40 3.57 -7.99
N ARG A 243 -12.39 4.00 -7.24
CA ARG A 243 -12.31 3.73 -5.80
C ARG A 243 -13.34 4.50 -5.00
N MET A 244 -13.65 5.75 -5.36
CA MET A 244 -14.70 6.53 -4.71
C MET A 244 -16.07 5.90 -4.93
N HIS A 245 -16.34 5.35 -6.12
CA HIS A 245 -17.57 4.59 -6.38
C HIS A 245 -17.69 3.35 -5.49
N SER A 246 -16.58 2.65 -5.25
CA SER A 246 -16.55 1.47 -4.36
C SER A 246 -16.70 1.83 -2.87
N CYS A 247 -16.09 2.95 -2.44
CA CYS A 247 -16.06 3.34 -1.02
C CYS A 247 -17.30 4.14 -0.58
N ALA A 248 -17.77 5.06 -1.43
CA ALA A 248 -18.85 6.00 -1.12
C ALA A 248 -19.73 6.31 -2.35
N PRO A 249 -20.47 5.31 -2.88
CA PRO A 249 -21.26 5.47 -4.11
C PRO A 249 -22.34 6.55 -3.98
N SER A 250 -22.95 6.70 -2.81
CA SER A 250 -24.00 7.70 -2.57
C SER A 250 -23.46 9.13 -2.58
N LEU A 251 -22.24 9.35 -2.08
CA LEU A 251 -21.63 10.67 -2.06
C LEU A 251 -21.11 11.05 -3.45
N SER A 252 -20.49 10.08 -4.14
CA SER A 252 -20.10 10.18 -5.55
C SER A 252 -21.28 10.54 -6.46
N ALA A 253 -22.45 9.91 -6.28
CA ALA A 253 -23.64 10.19 -7.07
C ALA A 253 -24.29 11.56 -6.76
N LEU A 254 -24.14 12.07 -5.54
CA LEU A 254 -24.79 13.31 -5.10
C LEU A 254 -23.97 14.56 -5.43
N ILE A 255 -22.65 14.52 -5.19
CA ILE A 255 -21.77 15.70 -5.23
C ILE A 255 -20.80 15.63 -6.43
N GLY A 256 -20.65 14.45 -7.04
CA GLY A 256 -19.63 14.17 -8.04
C GLY A 256 -18.38 13.55 -7.40
N GLU A 257 -17.57 12.90 -8.24
CA GLU A 257 -16.39 12.13 -7.83
C GLU A 257 -15.15 13.00 -7.58
N GLN A 258 -15.23 14.29 -7.89
CA GLN A 258 -14.07 15.18 -8.01
C GLN A 258 -14.39 16.61 -7.54
N VAL A 259 -15.04 16.74 -6.39
CA VAL A 259 -15.10 18.01 -5.64
C VAL A 259 -14.02 18.02 -4.58
#